data_AF-A0AAD7R7I5-F1
#
_entry.id   AF-A0AAD7R7I5-F1
#
_cell.length_a   1.000
_cell.length_b   1.000
_cell.length_c   1.000
_cell.angle_alpha   90.00
_cell.angle_beta   90.00
_cell.angle_gamma   90.00
#
_symmetry.space_group_name_H-M   'P 1'
#
loop_
_entity.id
_entity.type
_entity.pdbx_description
1 polymer ?
#
loop_
_entity_poly.entity_id
_entity_poly.type
_entity_poly.pdbx_seq_one_letter_code
_entity_poly.pdbx_strand_id
1 'polypeptide(L)' 'MASAVDPNAFRETMDVLMEMSRLLNTGLDMESLSICVRLCEQGINPEALCSVIKELRRASDTLKASENSAS' A
#
# COMPACT_ATOMS: atom_id res chain seq x y z
N MET A 1 -6.66 -19.41 24.28
CA MET A 1 -5.74 -19.96 23.28
C MET A 1 -5.40 -18.85 22.32
N ALA A 2 -4.23 -18.22 22.49
CA ALA A 2 -3.71 -17.32 21.46
C ALA A 2 -3.22 -18.21 20.32
N SER A 3 -3.97 -18.29 19.22
CA SER A 3 -3.47 -18.89 17.99
C SER A 3 -2.27 -18.06 17.58
N ALA A 4 -1.07 -18.58 17.81
CA ALA A 4 0.15 -17.96 17.34
C ALA A 4 0.04 -17.93 15.81
N VAL A 5 -0.12 -16.74 15.24
CA VAL A 5 -0.01 -16.56 13.79
C VAL A 5 1.37 -17.05 13.40
N ASP A 6 1.44 -18.09 12.57
CA ASP A 6 2.71 -18.60 12.07
C ASP A 6 3.41 -17.47 11.29
N PRO A 7 4.56 -16.97 11.76
CA PRO A 7 5.23 -15.84 11.13
C PRO A 7 5.68 -16.17 9.70
N ASN A 8 5.82 -17.45 9.38
CA ASN A 8 6.10 -17.93 8.03
C ASN A 8 4.89 -17.74 7.10
N ALA A 9 3.68 -18.06 7.56
CA ALA A 9 2.46 -17.94 6.76
C ALA A 9 2.16 -16.47 6.39
N PHE A 10 2.42 -15.53 7.32
CA PHE A 10 2.30 -14.10 7.03
C PHE A 10 3.28 -13.64 5.94
N ARG A 11 4.54 -14.10 6.01
CA ARG A 11 5.56 -13.77 5.01
C ARG A 11 5.18 -14.31 3.63
N GLU A 12 4.78 -15.57 3.54
CA GLU A 12 4.34 -16.19 2.28
C GLU A 12 3.14 -15.45 1.69
N THR A 13 2.17 -15.07 2.53
CA THR A 13 1.01 -14.27 2.09
C THR A 13 1.42 -12.91 1.55
N MET A 14 2.34 -12.21 2.24
CA MET A 14 2.85 -10.92 1.77
C MET A 14 3.63 -11.04 0.47
N ASP A 15 4.42 -12.09 0.29
CA ASP A 15 5.19 -12.31 -0.94
C ASP A 15 4.24 -12.51 -2.14
N VAL A 16 3.18 -13.29 -1.96
CA VAL A 16 2.13 -13.45 -3.00
C VAL A 16 1.42 -12.13 -3.29
N LEU A 17 1.04 -11.37 -2.26
CA LEU A 17 0.40 -10.06 -2.45
C LEU A 17 1.32 -9.06 -3.16
N MET A 18 2.63 -9.08 -2.87
CA MET A 18 3.61 -8.26 -3.56
C MET A 18 3.77 -8.67 -5.04
N GLU A 19 3.72 -9.96 -5.34
CA GLU A 19 3.73 -10.44 -6.72
C GLU A 19 2.49 -9.98 -7.49
N MET A 20 1.29 -10.11 -6.89
CA MET A 20 0.05 -9.57 -7.46
C MET A 20 0.12 -8.06 -7.69
N SER A 21 0.66 -7.32 -6.72
CA SER A 21 0.86 -5.86 -6.82
C SER A 21 1.76 -5.48 -8.00
N ARG A 22 2.83 -6.24 -8.24
CA ARG A 22 3.74 -6.06 -9.39
C ARG A 22 3.06 -6.38 -10.71
N LEU A 23 2.33 -7.50 -10.79
CA LEU A 23 1.60 -7.89 -12.00
C LEU A 23 0.53 -6.86 -12.40
N LEU A 24 -0.16 -6.29 -11.41
CA LEU A 24 -1.17 -5.24 -11.61
C LEU A 24 -0.57 -3.83 -11.72
N ASN A 25 0.75 -3.71 -11.59
CA ASN A 25 1.50 -2.46 -11.67
C ASN A 25 0.92 -1.36 -10.78
N THR A 26 0.55 -1.70 -9.54
CA THR A 26 -0.09 -0.76 -8.60
C THR A 26 0.86 0.35 -8.11
N GLY A 27 2.16 0.13 -8.25
CA GLY A 27 3.20 1.06 -7.78
C GLY A 27 3.33 1.11 -6.26
N LEU A 28 2.83 0.10 -5.54
CA LEU A 28 3.04 -0.08 -4.10
C LEU A 28 4.33 -0.86 -3.83
N ASP A 29 5.15 -0.34 -2.93
CA ASP A 29 6.27 -1.04 -2.33
C ASP A 29 5.83 -1.89 -1.13
N MET A 30 6.75 -2.69 -0.58
CA MET A 30 6.45 -3.65 0.48
C MET A 30 5.93 -2.99 1.77
N GLU A 31 6.44 -1.82 2.11
CA GLU A 31 6.00 -1.09 3.29
C GLU A 31 4.58 -0.56 3.08
N SER A 32 4.33 0.12 1.96
CA SER A 32 3.01 0.64 1.62
C SER A 32 1.95 -0.46 1.54
N LEU A 33 2.27 -1.62 0.95
CA LEU A 33 1.33 -2.73 0.84
C LEU A 33 1.00 -3.32 2.22
N SER A 34 1.99 -3.50 3.09
CA SER A 34 1.80 -3.96 4.47
C SER A 34 0.88 -3.03 5.26
N ILE A 35 1.05 -1.71 5.10
CA ILE A 35 0.15 -0.72 5.70
C ILE A 35 -1.28 -0.88 5.17
N CYS A 36 -1.46 -1.01 3.85
CA CYS A 36 -2.78 -1.19 3.26
C CYS A 36 -3.48 -2.43 3.79
N VAL A 37 -2.76 -3.54 3.95
CA VAL A 37 -3.32 -4.78 4.49
C VAL A 37 -3.77 -4.59 5.93
N ARG A 38 -2.94 -3.98 6.78
CA ARG A 38 -3.30 -3.69 8.19
C ARG A 38 -4.52 -2.78 8.31
N LEU A 39 -4.66 -1.79 7.41
CA LEU A 39 -5.82 -0.91 7.37
C LEU A 39 -7.10 -1.69 6.95
N CYS A 40 -6.99 -2.55 5.94
CA CYS A 40 -8.08 -3.43 5.53
C CYS A 40 -8.48 -4.42 6.64
N GLU A 41 -7.52 -4.98 7.38
CA GLU A 41 -7.78 -5.85 8.54
C GLU A 41 -8.51 -5.12 9.68
N GLN A 42 -8.36 -3.80 9.79
CA GLN A 42 -9.12 -2.95 10.72
C GLN A 42 -10.54 -2.62 10.22
N GLY A 43 -10.94 -3.14 9.06
CA GLY A 43 -12.27 -2.94 8.49
C GLY A 43 -12.41 -1.67 7.64
N ILE A 44 -11.30 -1.04 7.25
CA ILE A 44 -11.34 0.11 6.34
C ILE A 44 -11.75 -0.37 4.95
N ASN A 45 -12.65 0.37 4.30
CA ASN A 45 -13.07 0.09 2.93
C ASN A 45 -11.88 0.23 1.95
N PRO A 46 -11.51 -0.84 1.21
CA PRO A 46 -10.39 -0.80 0.27
C PRO A 46 -10.58 0.22 -0.87
N GLU A 47 -11.81 0.48 -1.30
CA GLU A 47 -12.10 1.46 -2.35
C GLU A 47 -11.85 2.90 -1.88
N ALA A 48 -12.24 3.20 -0.63
CA ALA A 48 -11.98 4.49 -0.01
C ALA A 48 -10.47 4.68 0.21
N LEU A 49 -9.77 3.65 0.71
CA LEU A 49 -8.32 3.66 0.87
C LEU A 49 -7.59 3.91 -0.45
N CYS A 50 -8.02 3.26 -1.53
CA CYS A 50 -7.47 3.46 -2.87
C CYS A 50 -7.64 4.90 -3.35
N SER A 51 -8.81 5.51 -3.09
CA SER A 51 -9.07 6.91 -3.44
C SER A 51 -8.11 7.86 -2.73
N VAL A 52 -7.91 7.66 -1.41
CA VAL A 52 -6.97 8.46 -0.60
C VAL A 52 -5.54 8.31 -1.10
N ILE A 53 -5.07 7.08 -1.38
CA ILE A 53 -3.72 6.84 -1.89
C ILE A 53 -3.49 7.55 -3.23
N LYS A 54 -4.47 7.49 -4.13
CA LYS A 54 -4.39 8.17 -5.43
C LYS A 54 -4.31 9.69 -5.28
N GLU A 55 -5.10 10.25 -4.37
CA GLU A 55 -5.10 11.69 -4.10
C GLU A 55 -3.77 12.16 -3.49
N LEU A 56 -3.24 11.43 -2.50
CA LEU A 56 -1.94 11.73 -1.89
C LEU A 56 -0.80 11.69 -2.91
N ARG A 57 -0.79 10.70 -3.81
CA ARG A 57 0.21 10.61 -4.89
C ARG A 57 0.13 11.81 -5.83
N ARG A 58 -1.08 12.18 -6.28
CA ARG A 58 -1.30 13.36 -7.15
C ARG A 58 -0.85 14.65 -6.48
N ALA A 59 -1.17 14.83 -5.19
CA ALA A 59 -0.74 16.00 -4.43
C ALA A 59 0.79 16.05 -4.31
N SER A 60 1.43 14.92 -4.00
CA SER A 60 2.91 14.82 -3.93
C SER A 60 3.57 15.17 -5.27
N ASP A 61 3.06 14.64 -6.38
CA ASP A 61 3.60 14.92 -7.70
C ASP A 61 3.42 16.39 -8.10
N THR A 62 2.28 17.00 -7.74
CA THR A 62 2.01 18.43 -7.96
C THR A 62 2.99 19.30 -7.17
N LEU A 63 3.26 18.95 -5.90
CA LEU A 63 4.22 19.66 -5.07
C LEU A 63 5.63 19.60 -5.67
N LYS A 64 6.10 18.40 -6.04
CA LYS A 64 7.42 18.22 -6.69
C LYS A 64 7.55 19.02 -7.99
N ALA A 65 6.48 19.04 -8.80
CA ALA A 65 6.47 19.81 -10.05
C ALA A 65 6.56 21.32 -9.78
N SER A 66 5.87 21.82 -8.75
CA SER A 66 5.94 23.23 -8.36
C SER A 66 7.33 23.64 -7.86
N GLU A 67 7.98 22.80 -7.06
CA GLU A 67 9.34 23.03 -6.56
C GLU A 67 10.36 23.08 -7.71
N ASN A 68 10.23 22.20 -8.69
CA ASN A 68 11.13 22.15 -9.85
C ASN A 68 10.92 23.33 -10.83
N SER A 69 9.76 23.98 -10.80
CA SER A 69 9.50 25.19 -11.61
C SER A 69 9.95 26.49 -10.94
N ALA A 70 10.21 26.45 -9.63
CA ALA A 70 10.67 27.59 -8.84
C ALA A 70 12.20 27.66 -8.70
N SER A 71 12.93 26.70 -9.29
CA SER A 71 14.41 26.63 -9.31
C SER A 71 14.97 26.99 -10.69
#